data_AF-A0A6I4WIM7-F1
#
_entry.id   AF-A0A6I4WIM7-F1
#
_cell.length_a   1.000
_cell.length_b   1.000
_cell.length_c   1.000
_cell.angle_alpha   90.00
_cell.angle_beta   90.00
_cell.angle_gamma   90.00
#
_symmetry.space_group_name_H-M   'P 1'
#
loop_
_entity.id
_entity.type
_entity.pdbx_description
1 polymer ?
#
loop_
_entity_poly.entity_id
_entity_poly.type
_entity_poly.pdbx_seq_one_letter_code
_entity_poly.pdbx_strand_id
1 'polypeptide(L)'
;MPDEVVELLQAVNSPPRLAAHLRLVHDAARRIADWLQQRHPRLSFDRRAVLFGAATHDIGKALHPAELSGPGSTHEPAGRDLLLQHGFDSDLARFAATHASWDQPGITLEDLLVSLADKVWKNKRVLDLEDLVVNHLAHATGHQPWEEYAALDEFLTRLGDIADQRLAFQTTYSI
;
A
#
# COMPACT_ATOMS: atom_id res chain seq x y z
N MET A 1 -4.72 -2.68 11.54
CA MET A 1 -3.59 -3.48 11.05
C MET A 1 -3.77 -4.89 11.55
N PRO A 2 -3.33 -5.92 10.81
CA PRO A 2 -3.34 -7.30 11.30
C PRO A 2 -2.48 -7.43 12.56
N ASP A 3 -2.89 -8.25 13.52
CA ASP A 3 -2.19 -8.41 14.80
C ASP A 3 -0.76 -8.94 14.60
N GLU A 4 -0.58 -9.89 13.66
CA GLU A 4 0.73 -10.42 13.25
C GLU A 4 1.71 -9.34 12.77
N VAL A 5 1.20 -8.26 12.14
CA VAL A 5 2.04 -7.14 11.71
C VAL A 5 2.39 -6.25 12.90
N VAL A 6 1.48 -6.05 13.85
CA VAL A 6 1.77 -5.27 15.07
C VAL A 6 2.85 -5.96 15.89
N GLU A 7 2.75 -7.28 16.08
CA GLU A 7 3.76 -8.09 16.76
C GLU A 7 5.11 -8.04 16.04
N LEU A 8 5.11 -8.15 14.71
CA LEU A 8 6.32 -8.02 13.91
C LEU A 8 6.98 -6.65 14.08
N LEU A 9 6.22 -5.56 14.01
CA LEU A 9 6.75 -4.20 14.17
C LEU A 9 7.39 -4.00 15.56
N GLN A 10 6.85 -4.63 16.59
CA GLN A 10 7.46 -4.66 17.92
C GLN A 10 8.75 -5.48 17.93
N ALA A 11 8.73 -6.69 17.34
CA ALA A 11 9.89 -7.58 17.29
C ALA A 11 11.11 -6.95 16.60
N VAL A 12 10.88 -6.14 15.55
CA VAL A 12 11.95 -5.46 14.79
C VAL A 12 12.30 -4.08 15.34
N ASN A 13 11.75 -3.69 16.50
CA ASN A 13 11.90 -2.36 17.09
C ASN A 13 11.63 -1.23 16.09
N SER A 14 10.53 -1.35 15.34
CA SER A 14 10.15 -0.40 14.29
C SER A 14 10.08 1.03 14.84
N PRO A 15 10.70 2.02 14.17
CA PRO A 15 10.58 3.41 14.57
C PRO A 15 9.12 3.85 14.68
N PRO A 16 8.70 4.61 15.71
CA PRO A 16 7.30 4.98 15.91
C PRO A 16 6.67 5.66 14.68
N ARG A 17 7.44 6.48 13.97
CA ARG A 17 6.98 7.14 12.74
C ARG A 17 6.76 6.15 11.59
N LEU A 18 7.55 5.09 11.49
CA LEU A 18 7.34 4.01 10.53
C LEU A 18 6.05 3.25 10.85
N ALA A 19 5.85 2.86 12.11
CA ALA A 19 4.61 2.19 12.52
C ALA A 19 3.36 3.07 12.27
N ALA A 20 3.45 4.38 12.52
CA ALA A 20 2.40 5.33 12.21
C ALA A 20 2.11 5.42 10.69
N HIS A 21 3.15 5.47 9.86
CA HIS A 21 3.04 5.42 8.38
C HIS A 21 2.30 4.16 7.92
N LEU A 22 2.79 2.98 8.30
CA LEU A 22 2.24 1.69 7.89
C LEU A 22 0.77 1.56 8.31
N ARG A 23 0.40 2.09 9.49
CA ARG A 23 -0.99 2.15 9.95
C ARG A 23 -1.88 3.01 9.04
N LEU A 24 -1.38 4.18 8.60
CA LEU A 24 -2.12 5.08 7.72
C LEU A 24 -2.31 4.48 6.33
N VAL A 25 -1.26 3.89 5.76
CA VAL A 25 -1.31 3.22 4.46
C VAL A 25 -2.25 2.01 4.51
N HIS A 26 -2.21 1.23 5.58
CA HIS A 26 -3.16 0.14 5.80
C HIS A 26 -4.63 0.62 5.89
N ASP A 27 -4.93 1.75 6.56
CA ASP A 27 -6.30 2.30 6.55
C ASP A 27 -6.73 2.75 5.15
N ALA A 28 -5.83 3.36 4.37
CA ALA A 28 -6.11 3.72 2.98
C ALA A 28 -6.39 2.46 2.13
N ALA A 29 -5.57 1.42 2.24
CA ALA A 29 -5.76 0.14 1.56
C ALA A 29 -7.08 -0.54 1.95
N ARG A 30 -7.47 -0.48 3.23
CA ARG A 30 -8.76 -1.00 3.71
C ARG A 30 -9.93 -0.30 3.01
N ARG A 31 -9.90 1.03 2.93
CA ARG A 31 -10.95 1.82 2.25
C ARG A 31 -10.98 1.55 0.75
N ILE A 32 -9.82 1.43 0.09
CA ILE A 32 -9.73 1.05 -1.33
C ILE A 32 -10.38 -0.32 -1.55
N ALA A 33 -10.00 -1.31 -0.74
CA ALA A 33 -10.53 -2.66 -0.85
C ALA A 33 -12.05 -2.72 -0.54
N ASP A 34 -12.53 -1.94 0.44
CA ASP A 34 -13.97 -1.83 0.74
C ASP A 34 -14.74 -1.25 -0.44
N TRP A 35 -14.22 -0.18 -1.05
CA TRP A 35 -14.79 0.43 -2.25
C TRP A 35 -14.83 -0.54 -3.44
N LEU A 36 -13.74 -1.27 -3.69
CA LEU A 36 -13.68 -2.27 -4.76
C LEU A 36 -14.71 -3.38 -4.58
N GLN A 37 -14.84 -3.92 -3.36
CA GLN A 37 -15.81 -4.98 -3.10
C GLN A 37 -17.26 -4.51 -3.22
N GLN A 38 -17.54 -3.26 -2.84
CA GLN A 38 -18.88 -2.67 -3.00
C GLN A 38 -19.21 -2.42 -4.47
N ARG A 39 -18.26 -1.85 -5.23
CA ARG A 39 -18.47 -1.51 -6.65
C ARG A 39 -18.46 -2.74 -7.55
N HIS A 40 -17.56 -3.69 -7.27
CA HIS A 40 -17.34 -4.88 -8.07
C HIS A 40 -17.42 -6.16 -7.21
N PRO A 41 -18.61 -6.59 -6.76
CA PRO A 41 -18.76 -7.74 -5.86
C PRO A 41 -18.24 -9.08 -6.42
N ARG A 42 -18.03 -9.15 -7.74
CA ARG A 42 -17.53 -10.32 -8.46
C ARG A 42 -16.04 -10.24 -8.79
N LEU A 43 -15.38 -9.12 -8.53
CA LEU A 43 -13.94 -8.97 -8.73
C LEU A 43 -13.20 -9.83 -7.70
N SER A 44 -12.40 -10.77 -8.20
CA SER A 44 -11.54 -11.59 -7.35
C SER A 44 -10.19 -10.91 -7.19
N PHE A 45 -9.81 -10.63 -5.94
CA PHE A 45 -8.47 -10.21 -5.56
C PHE A 45 -8.22 -10.65 -4.11
N ASP A 46 -6.96 -10.89 -3.74
CA ASP A 46 -6.59 -11.23 -2.37
C ASP A 46 -6.56 -9.97 -1.50
N ARG A 47 -7.73 -9.64 -0.93
CA ARG A 47 -7.88 -8.54 0.03
C ARG A 47 -6.90 -8.65 1.19
N ARG A 48 -6.66 -9.86 1.72
CA ARG A 48 -5.79 -10.06 2.88
C ARG A 48 -4.35 -9.73 2.51
N ALA A 49 -3.90 -10.16 1.32
CA ALA A 49 -2.59 -9.82 0.79
C ALA A 49 -2.40 -8.30 0.62
N VAL A 50 -3.39 -7.59 0.07
CA VAL A 50 -3.35 -6.12 -0.06
C VAL A 50 -3.21 -5.43 1.30
N LEU A 51 -4.02 -5.85 2.29
CA LEU A 51 -3.99 -5.27 3.63
C LEU A 51 -2.67 -5.55 4.37
N PHE A 52 -2.10 -6.73 4.16
CA PHE A 52 -0.80 -7.12 4.68
C PHE A 52 0.30 -6.29 4.02
N GLY A 53 0.37 -6.28 2.68
CA GLY A 53 1.37 -5.54 1.92
C GLY A 53 1.36 -4.06 2.25
N ALA A 54 0.19 -3.43 2.35
CA ALA A 54 0.07 -2.04 2.79
C ALA A 54 0.65 -1.79 4.19
N ALA A 55 0.46 -2.75 5.10
CA ALA A 55 0.94 -2.67 6.48
C ALA A 55 2.42 -3.05 6.64
N THR A 56 3.09 -3.57 5.62
CA THR A 56 4.48 -4.04 5.70
C THR A 56 5.41 -3.52 4.60
N HIS A 57 4.91 -2.82 3.58
CA HIS A 57 5.70 -2.44 2.38
C HIS A 57 7.01 -1.71 2.73
N ASP A 58 6.98 -0.84 3.72
CA ASP A 58 8.12 -0.02 4.14
C ASP A 58 8.91 -0.62 5.32
N ILE A 59 8.63 -1.87 5.72
CA ILE A 59 9.20 -2.45 6.95
C ILE A 59 10.72 -2.50 6.96
N GLY A 60 11.36 -2.59 5.79
CA GLY A 60 12.82 -2.53 5.69
C GLY A 60 13.43 -1.23 6.20
N LYS A 61 12.64 -0.15 6.36
CA LYS A 61 13.09 1.10 6.98
C LYS A 61 13.37 0.94 8.48
N ALA A 62 12.94 -0.15 9.12
CA ALA A 62 13.40 -0.53 10.45
C ALA A 62 14.89 -0.90 10.45
N LEU A 63 15.40 -1.46 9.34
CA LEU A 63 16.82 -1.78 9.14
C LEU A 63 17.59 -0.61 8.53
N HIS A 64 16.90 0.26 7.79
CA HIS A 64 17.47 1.43 7.09
C HIS A 64 16.77 2.74 7.51
N PRO A 65 16.88 3.17 8.79
CA PRO A 65 16.11 4.31 9.31
C PRO A 65 16.43 5.65 8.63
N ALA A 66 17.61 5.79 8.01
CA ALA A 66 17.95 6.99 7.22
C ALA A 66 16.97 7.23 6.05
N GLU A 67 16.34 6.17 5.53
CA GLU A 67 15.37 6.22 4.42
C GLU A 67 13.95 6.59 4.89
N LEU A 68 13.72 6.84 6.19
CA LEU A 68 12.44 7.37 6.70
C LEU A 68 12.19 8.83 6.28
N SER A 69 13.27 9.59 6.11
CA SER A 69 13.22 11.01 5.72
C SER A 69 14.17 11.35 4.57
N GLY A 70 15.15 10.50 4.31
CA GLY A 70 16.08 10.64 3.19
C GLY A 70 15.64 9.85 1.97
N PRO A 71 16.25 10.10 0.80
CA PRO A 71 16.10 9.24 -0.36
C PRO A 71 16.76 7.88 -0.12
N GLY A 72 16.27 6.85 -0.82
CA GLY A 72 16.86 5.52 -0.81
C GLY A 72 15.83 4.45 -1.17
N SER A 73 16.34 3.28 -1.53
CA SER A 73 15.55 2.09 -1.85
C SER A 73 16.15 0.82 -1.24
N THR A 74 17.10 0.95 -0.31
CA THR A 74 17.72 -0.22 0.34
C THR A 74 16.71 -0.96 1.21
N HIS A 75 15.71 -0.24 1.75
CA HIS A 75 14.61 -0.84 2.50
C HIS A 75 13.77 -1.82 1.69
N GLU A 76 13.74 -1.74 0.36
CA GLU A 76 12.88 -2.58 -0.47
C GLU A 76 13.31 -4.07 -0.42
N PRO A 77 14.54 -4.45 -0.87
CA PRO A 77 15.00 -5.82 -0.73
C PRO A 77 15.17 -6.23 0.73
N ALA A 78 15.62 -5.32 1.61
CA ALA A 78 15.80 -5.62 3.02
C ALA A 78 14.48 -5.93 3.73
N GLY A 79 13.40 -5.22 3.40
CA GLY A 79 12.06 -5.46 3.95
C GLY A 79 11.48 -6.79 3.50
N ARG A 80 11.66 -7.16 2.22
CA ARG A 80 11.28 -8.49 1.73
C ARG A 80 12.03 -9.59 2.48
N ASP A 81 13.35 -9.47 2.56
CA ASP A 81 14.19 -10.50 3.20
C ASP A 81 13.89 -10.62 4.69
N LEU A 82 13.58 -9.50 5.36
CA LEU A 82 13.12 -9.48 6.75
C LEU A 82 11.79 -10.25 6.91
N LEU A 83 10.80 -10.01 6.05
CA LEU A 83 9.51 -10.73 6.11
C LEU A 83 9.72 -12.25 5.91
N LEU A 84 10.57 -12.65 4.96
CA LEU A 84 10.91 -14.06 4.75
C LEU A 84 11.57 -14.70 5.98
N GLN A 85 12.52 -13.99 6.63
CA GLN A 85 13.19 -14.47 7.84
C GLN A 85 12.22 -14.65 9.02
N HIS A 86 11.14 -13.87 9.05
CA HIS A 86 10.06 -13.99 10.04
C HIS A 86 8.98 -15.02 9.64
N GLY A 87 9.20 -15.79 8.57
CA GLY A 87 8.36 -16.92 8.18
C GLY A 87 7.14 -16.57 7.34
N PHE A 88 7.05 -15.34 6.81
CA PHE A 88 6.01 -14.98 5.85
C PHE A 88 6.32 -15.53 4.46
N ASP A 89 5.28 -15.96 3.74
CA ASP A 89 5.42 -16.47 2.37
C ASP A 89 5.97 -15.41 1.41
N SER A 90 6.68 -15.87 0.38
CA SER A 90 7.25 -15.00 -0.65
C SER A 90 6.22 -14.13 -1.34
N ASP A 91 4.99 -14.64 -1.50
CA ASP A 91 3.89 -13.90 -2.10
C ASP A 91 3.51 -12.69 -1.25
N LEU A 92 3.53 -12.78 0.07
CA LEU A 92 3.27 -11.64 0.93
C LEU A 92 4.50 -10.73 1.06
N ALA A 93 5.69 -11.32 1.16
CA ALA A 93 6.94 -10.57 1.33
C ALA A 93 7.27 -9.69 0.12
N ARG A 94 6.81 -10.05 -1.09
CA ARG A 94 7.12 -9.31 -2.33
C ARG A 94 6.71 -7.84 -2.27
N PHE A 95 5.62 -7.51 -1.56
CA PHE A 95 5.09 -6.14 -1.52
C PHE A 95 6.10 -5.14 -0.96
N ALA A 96 7.01 -5.58 -0.06
CA ALA A 96 8.08 -4.73 0.42
C ALA A 96 9.05 -4.31 -0.70
N ALA A 97 9.24 -5.15 -1.72
CA ALA A 97 10.11 -4.89 -2.86
C ALA A 97 9.39 -4.30 -4.08
N THR A 98 8.08 -4.51 -4.25
CA THR A 98 7.35 -4.12 -5.48
C THR A 98 6.59 -2.80 -5.37
N HIS A 99 6.33 -2.28 -4.17
CA HIS A 99 5.43 -1.13 -3.96
C HIS A 99 5.87 0.20 -4.62
N ALA A 100 7.14 0.30 -4.99
CA ALA A 100 7.71 1.46 -5.70
C ALA A 100 7.92 1.21 -7.21
N SER A 101 7.71 -0.02 -7.68
CA SER A 101 8.02 -0.49 -9.04
C SER A 101 6.82 -1.24 -9.63
N TRP A 102 5.85 -0.51 -10.15
CA TRP A 102 4.57 -1.04 -10.66
C TRP A 102 4.54 -1.26 -12.19
N ASP A 103 5.65 -1.02 -12.88
CA ASP A 103 5.78 -1.16 -14.34
C ASP A 103 6.49 -2.46 -14.78
N GLN A 104 6.81 -3.33 -13.83
CA GLN A 104 7.53 -4.57 -14.09
C GLN A 104 6.63 -5.72 -14.55
N PRO A 105 7.16 -6.69 -15.31
CA PRO A 105 6.43 -7.91 -15.62
C PRO A 105 5.97 -8.64 -14.36
N GLY A 106 4.72 -9.12 -14.35
CA GLY A 106 4.18 -9.91 -13.24
C GLY A 106 3.53 -9.10 -12.11
N ILE A 107 3.45 -7.77 -12.23
CA ILE A 107 2.69 -6.93 -11.30
C ILE A 107 1.20 -7.30 -11.35
N THR A 108 0.66 -7.67 -10.18
CA THR A 108 -0.75 -8.05 -10.02
C THR A 108 -1.61 -6.84 -9.63
N LEU A 109 -2.93 -7.01 -9.63
CA LEU A 109 -3.82 -5.99 -9.09
C LEU A 109 -3.46 -5.68 -7.63
N GLU A 110 -3.15 -6.69 -6.84
CA GLU A 110 -2.80 -6.54 -5.44
C GLU A 110 -1.55 -5.66 -5.26
N ASP A 111 -0.53 -5.82 -6.11
CA ASP A 111 0.68 -4.99 -6.11
C ASP A 111 0.34 -3.52 -6.45
N LEU A 112 -0.55 -3.31 -7.42
CA LEU A 112 -1.02 -1.97 -7.80
C LEU A 112 -1.82 -1.32 -6.66
N LEU A 113 -2.66 -2.08 -5.94
CA LEU A 113 -3.48 -1.56 -4.85
C LEU A 113 -2.63 -1.19 -3.62
N VAL A 114 -1.59 -1.96 -3.32
CA VAL A 114 -0.60 -1.62 -2.28
C VAL A 114 0.14 -0.33 -2.64
N SER A 115 0.64 -0.25 -3.88
CA SER A 115 1.31 0.93 -4.41
C SER A 115 0.39 2.16 -4.37
N LEU A 116 -0.87 2.00 -4.80
CA LEU A 116 -1.86 3.06 -4.82
C LEU A 116 -2.09 3.58 -3.40
N ALA A 117 -2.33 2.70 -2.43
CA ALA A 117 -2.52 3.05 -1.03
C ALA A 117 -1.36 3.88 -0.46
N ASP A 118 -0.10 3.52 -0.77
CA ASP A 118 1.10 4.27 -0.35
C ASP A 118 1.16 5.68 -0.98
N LYS A 119 0.58 5.91 -2.14
CA LYS A 119 0.52 7.27 -2.71
C LYS A 119 -0.66 8.05 -2.14
N VAL A 120 -1.85 7.46 -2.14
CA VAL A 120 -3.08 8.20 -1.89
C VAL A 120 -3.38 8.47 -0.42
N TRP A 121 -2.73 7.78 0.53
CA TRP A 121 -2.95 8.07 1.96
C TRP A 121 -2.67 9.54 2.31
N LYS A 122 -1.71 10.16 1.61
CA LYS A 122 -1.33 11.58 1.71
C LYS A 122 -1.84 12.42 0.53
N ASN A 123 -2.87 11.95 -0.17
CA ASN A 123 -3.44 12.58 -1.36
C ASN A 123 -2.45 12.79 -2.53
N LYS A 124 -1.40 11.94 -2.64
CA LYS A 124 -0.53 11.97 -3.82
C LYS A 124 -1.19 11.18 -4.94
N ARG A 125 -1.58 11.86 -6.01
CA ARG A 125 -2.09 11.27 -7.26
C ARG A 125 -0.93 10.89 -8.17
N VAL A 126 -1.02 9.73 -8.81
CA VAL A 126 0.00 9.22 -9.73
C VAL A 126 -0.72 8.62 -10.93
N LEU A 127 -0.85 9.41 -12.00
CA LEU A 127 -1.69 9.08 -13.16
C LEU A 127 -1.32 7.73 -13.77
N ASP A 128 -0.03 7.47 -14.02
CA ASP A 128 0.40 6.19 -14.60
C ASP A 128 0.00 4.96 -13.76
N LEU A 129 0.03 5.09 -12.43
CA LEU A 129 -0.39 4.02 -11.51
C LEU A 129 -1.92 3.88 -11.48
N GLU A 130 -2.64 5.00 -11.48
CA GLU A 130 -4.10 5.02 -11.52
C GLU A 130 -4.62 4.41 -12.83
N ASP A 131 -3.99 4.70 -13.97
CA ASP A 131 -4.31 4.13 -15.27
C ASP A 131 -4.09 2.61 -15.29
N LEU A 132 -3.03 2.10 -14.67
CA LEU A 132 -2.80 0.65 -14.53
C LEU A 132 -3.93 -0.01 -13.73
N VAL A 133 -4.36 0.59 -12.63
CA VAL A 133 -5.50 0.09 -11.84
C VAL A 133 -6.77 0.11 -12.67
N VAL A 134 -7.08 1.23 -13.33
CA VAL A 134 -8.26 1.39 -14.18
C VAL A 134 -8.30 0.34 -15.29
N ASN A 135 -7.18 0.11 -15.96
CA ASN A 135 -7.08 -0.89 -17.03
C ASN A 135 -7.32 -2.30 -16.49
N HIS A 136 -6.78 -2.63 -15.31
CA HIS A 136 -7.00 -3.93 -14.69
C HIS A 136 -8.48 -4.13 -14.31
N LEU A 137 -9.12 -3.10 -13.75
CA LEU A 137 -10.54 -3.14 -13.38
C LEU A 137 -11.42 -3.28 -14.62
N ALA A 138 -11.22 -2.45 -15.65
CA ALA A 138 -11.99 -2.49 -16.89
C ALA A 138 -11.89 -3.86 -17.57
N HIS A 139 -10.69 -4.45 -17.61
CA HIS A 139 -10.49 -5.79 -18.15
C HIS A 139 -11.21 -6.87 -17.32
N ALA A 140 -11.12 -6.80 -15.99
CA ALA A 140 -11.72 -7.81 -15.11
C ALA A 140 -13.25 -7.74 -15.04
N THR A 141 -13.85 -6.56 -15.23
CA THR A 141 -15.29 -6.33 -15.10
C THR A 141 -16.02 -6.25 -16.44
N GLY A 142 -15.29 -5.97 -17.52
CA GLY A 142 -15.85 -5.69 -18.84
C GLY A 142 -16.44 -4.27 -18.99
N HIS A 143 -16.26 -3.41 -17.99
CA HIS A 143 -16.68 -2.00 -18.06
C HIS A 143 -15.75 -1.17 -18.95
N GLN A 144 -16.20 0.03 -19.33
CA GLN A 144 -15.36 0.94 -20.10
C GLN A 144 -14.30 1.60 -19.20
N PRO A 145 -13.04 1.78 -19.68
CA PRO A 145 -11.98 2.39 -18.87
C PRO A 145 -12.33 3.77 -18.30
N TRP A 146 -13.08 4.59 -19.04
CA TRP A 146 -13.50 5.92 -18.57
C TRP A 146 -14.51 5.85 -17.41
N GLU A 147 -15.33 4.80 -17.34
CA GLU A 147 -16.28 4.59 -16.23
C GLU A 147 -15.52 4.21 -14.96
N GLU A 148 -14.52 3.34 -15.08
CA GLU A 148 -13.66 2.96 -13.96
C GLU A 148 -12.76 4.10 -13.49
N TYR A 149 -12.21 4.89 -14.42
CA TYR A 149 -11.46 6.10 -14.10
C TYR A 149 -12.31 7.10 -13.32
N ALA A 150 -13.51 7.45 -13.82
CA ALA A 150 -14.38 8.42 -13.15
C ALA A 150 -14.75 7.98 -11.73
N ALA A 151 -15.03 6.68 -11.54
CA ALA A 151 -15.35 6.14 -10.24
C ALA A 151 -14.15 6.10 -9.29
N LEU A 152 -12.97 5.74 -9.79
CA LEU A 152 -11.73 5.76 -9.01
C LEU A 152 -11.37 7.19 -8.60
N ASP A 153 -11.44 8.14 -9.52
CA ASP A 153 -11.11 9.55 -9.26
C ASP A 153 -12.03 10.16 -8.19
N GLU A 154 -13.34 9.91 -8.28
CA GLU A 154 -14.30 10.36 -7.27
C GLU A 154 -14.02 9.75 -5.89
N PHE A 155 -13.66 8.46 -5.85
CA PHE A 155 -13.28 7.78 -4.62
C PHE A 155 -11.97 8.33 -4.03
N LEU A 156 -10.93 8.48 -4.84
CA LEU A 156 -9.62 8.98 -4.40
C LEU A 156 -9.69 10.44 -3.94
N THR A 157 -10.52 11.26 -4.57
CA THR A 157 -10.80 12.63 -4.14
C THR A 157 -11.33 12.65 -2.71
N ARG A 158 -12.39 11.87 -2.42
CA ARG A 158 -12.94 11.76 -1.06
C ARG A 158 -11.95 11.15 -0.05
N LEU A 159 -11.13 10.19 -0.48
CA LEU A 159 -10.09 9.62 0.37
C LEU A 159 -9.04 10.67 0.77
N GLY A 160 -8.77 11.62 -0.13
CA GLY A 160 -7.83 12.72 0.01
C GLY A 160 -8.29 13.82 0.97
N ASP A 161 -9.59 13.99 1.21
CA ASP A 161 -10.17 15.04 2.08
C ASP A 161 -9.60 15.05 3.51
N ILE A 162 -9.07 13.92 3.99
CA ILE A 162 -8.47 13.79 5.33
C ILE A 162 -6.95 13.65 5.31
N ALA A 163 -6.29 13.86 4.18
CA ALA A 163 -4.83 13.68 4.05
C ALA A 163 -4.04 14.59 5.00
N ASP A 164 -4.46 15.85 5.18
CA ASP A 164 -3.82 16.78 6.12
C ASP A 164 -3.86 16.26 7.57
N GLN A 165 -4.98 15.65 7.97
CA GLN A 165 -5.12 15.06 9.31
C GLN A 165 -4.21 13.84 9.47
N ARG A 166 -4.07 13.02 8.43
CA ARG A 166 -3.16 11.86 8.42
C ARG A 166 -1.70 12.29 8.49
N LEU A 167 -1.32 13.33 7.75
CA LEU A 167 0.02 13.92 7.80
C LEU A 167 0.31 14.49 9.19
N ALA A 168 -0.63 15.27 9.75
CA ALA A 168 -0.50 15.81 11.11
C ALA A 168 -0.38 14.70 12.16
N PHE A 169 -1.12 13.60 12.02
CA PHE A 169 -0.97 12.43 12.89
C PHE A 169 0.43 11.81 12.78
N GLN A 170 0.93 11.58 11.56
CA GLN A 170 2.24 10.97 11.35
C GLN A 170 3.38 11.83 11.94
N THR A 171 3.30 13.17 11.81
CA THR A 171 4.34 14.08 12.30
C THR A 171 4.42 14.19 13.82
N THR A 172 3.40 13.71 14.55
CA THR A 172 3.48 13.59 16.03
C THR A 172 4.51 12.55 16.50
N TYR A 173 4.96 11.66 15.61
CA TYR A 173 5.95 10.64 15.91
C TYR A 173 7.34 11.05 15.40
N SER A 174 8.35 10.89 16.27
CA SER A 174 9.75 11.09 15.90
C SER A 174 10.23 10.02 14.92
N ILE A 175 11.16 10.43 14.05
CA ILE A 175 11.97 9.51 13.24
C ILE A 175 12.83 8.66 14.17
#